data_AF-Q2GUH7-F1
#
_entry.id   AF-Q2GUH7-F1
#
_cell.length_a   1.000
_cell.length_b   1.000
_cell.length_c   1.000
_cell.angle_alpha   90.00
_cell.angle_beta   90.00
_cell.angle_gamma   90.00
#
_symmetry.space_group_name_H-M   'P 1'
#
loop_
_entity.id
_entity.type
_entity.pdbx_description
1 polymer ?
#
loop_
_entity_poly.entity_id
_entity_poly.type
_entity_poly.pdbx_seq_one_letter_code
_entity_poly.pdbx_strand_id
1 'polypeptide(L)'
;MASAAPEKDKSKVHKLSLKGSAKLVAEFFQYSIHTILFQRGVYPAEDFTAVKKYGLNMLVSSDDQVRAYIKKIMSQLDKWMVGGKIQKLVIVITDKDTGEHVERWQFDVQIFAKSKTSKSSKSKPSTKPNNQENENTPTPPTDDPPAAAAPKEKTEAEIQAEIAAIFRQITASVTFLPQLQGGDCTFNVLVYADASSEVPVEWGDSDAKEIENAERVQLRGFSTQSHRVDTLVSYRLAD
;
A
#
# COMPACT_ATOMS: atom_id res chain seq x y z
N MET A 1 -40.52 -29.72 -13.28
CA MET A 1 -39.04 -29.72 -13.32
C MET A 1 -38.57 -28.31 -13.01
N ALA A 2 -37.68 -28.15 -12.03
CA ALA A 2 -37.28 -26.86 -11.49
C ALA A 2 -36.42 -26.06 -12.49
N SER A 3 -36.75 -24.77 -12.66
CA SER A 3 -36.02 -23.82 -13.49
C SER A 3 -34.72 -23.42 -12.78
N ALA A 4 -33.58 -23.59 -13.45
CA ALA A 4 -32.28 -23.16 -12.94
C ALA A 4 -32.20 -21.61 -12.92
N ALA A 5 -31.85 -21.05 -11.76
CA ALA A 5 -31.61 -19.62 -11.62
C ALA A 5 -30.38 -19.17 -12.44
N PRO A 6 -30.36 -17.95 -13.00
CA PRO A 6 -29.26 -17.49 -13.84
C PRO A 6 -28.03 -17.23 -12.97
N GLU A 7 -26.87 -17.77 -13.37
CA GLU A 7 -25.56 -17.37 -12.85
C GLU A 7 -25.31 -15.89 -13.16
N LYS A 8 -25.80 -14.98 -12.31
CA LYS A 8 -25.38 -13.57 -12.33
C LYS A 8 -23.92 -13.45 -11.86
N ASP A 9 -23.02 -13.65 -12.81
CA ASP A 9 -21.77 -12.93 -13.08
C ASP A 9 -20.91 -12.51 -11.86
N LYS A 10 -20.34 -13.50 -11.14
CA LYS A 10 -19.33 -13.29 -10.08
C LYS A 10 -18.13 -12.45 -10.53
N SER A 11 -17.83 -12.44 -11.84
CA SER A 11 -16.74 -11.67 -12.44
C SER A 11 -16.98 -10.15 -12.35
N LYS A 12 -18.24 -9.71 -12.54
CA LYS A 12 -18.63 -8.29 -12.45
C LYS A 12 -18.60 -7.78 -11.02
N VAL A 13 -19.04 -8.60 -10.06
CA VAL A 13 -19.00 -8.26 -8.63
C VAL A 13 -17.56 -8.14 -8.13
N HIS A 14 -16.68 -9.05 -8.54
CA HIS A 14 -15.25 -8.98 -8.22
C HIS A 14 -14.57 -7.74 -8.81
N LYS A 15 -14.86 -7.42 -10.08
CA LYS A 15 -14.34 -6.20 -10.73
C LYS A 15 -14.84 -4.92 -10.06
N LEU A 16 -16.08 -4.92 -9.57
CA LEU A 16 -16.66 -3.81 -8.81
C LEU A 16 -15.99 -3.65 -7.44
N SER A 17 -15.73 -4.75 -6.73
CA SER A 17 -15.02 -4.77 -5.44
C SER A 17 -13.56 -4.30 -5.57
N LEU A 18 -12.83 -4.76 -6.59
CA LEU A 18 -11.47 -4.31 -6.86
C LEU A 18 -11.42 -2.81 -7.15
N LYS A 19 -12.34 -2.29 -7.97
CA LYS A 19 -12.41 -0.86 -8.30
C LYS A 19 -12.75 0.01 -7.09
N GLY A 20 -13.69 -0.43 -6.25
CA GLY A 20 -14.04 0.27 -5.01
C GLY A 20 -12.85 0.33 -4.05
N SER A 21 -12.18 -0.81 -3.86
CA SER A 21 -10.98 -0.87 -3.04
C SER A 21 -9.82 -0.06 -3.60
N ALA A 22 -9.59 -0.08 -4.92
CA ALA A 22 -8.51 0.67 -5.57
C ALA A 22 -8.70 2.17 -5.33
N LYS A 23 -9.93 2.67 -5.47
CA LYS A 23 -10.27 4.07 -5.21
C LYS A 23 -10.00 4.47 -3.76
N LEU A 24 -10.32 3.60 -2.80
CA LEU A 24 -10.09 3.86 -1.38
C LEU A 24 -8.58 3.92 -1.05
N VAL A 25 -7.78 3.01 -1.60
CA VAL A 25 -6.32 3.02 -1.43
C VAL A 25 -5.68 4.24 -2.10
N ALA A 26 -6.12 4.61 -3.31
CA ALA A 26 -5.66 5.82 -3.99
C ALA A 26 -5.99 7.08 -3.16
N GLU A 27 -7.21 7.17 -2.60
CA GLU A 27 -7.58 8.27 -1.72
C GLU A 27 -6.69 8.32 -0.46
N PHE A 28 -6.42 7.17 0.17
CA PHE A 28 -5.48 7.07 1.29
C PHE A 28 -4.08 7.60 0.91
N PHE A 29 -3.54 7.26 -0.25
CA PHE A 29 -2.25 7.76 -0.72
C PHE A 29 -2.24 9.27 -0.95
N GLN A 30 -3.29 9.81 -1.55
CA GLN A 30 -3.40 11.26 -1.75
C GLN A 30 -3.32 12.01 -0.41
N TYR A 31 -4.09 11.57 0.59
CA TYR A 31 -4.04 12.17 1.92
C TYR A 31 -2.72 11.91 2.65
N SER A 32 -2.05 10.77 2.40
CA SER A 32 -0.74 10.46 2.96
C SER A 32 0.33 11.41 2.44
N ILE A 33 0.34 11.73 1.14
CA ILE A 33 1.25 12.72 0.56
C ILE A 33 1.04 14.07 1.25
N HIS A 34 -0.19 14.59 1.29
CA HIS A 34 -0.45 15.88 1.95
C HIS A 34 -0.07 15.88 3.44
N THR A 35 -0.38 14.79 4.15
CA THR A 35 -0.06 14.68 5.60
C THR A 35 1.44 14.69 5.83
N ILE A 36 2.22 13.94 5.04
CA ILE A 36 3.69 13.90 5.18
C ILE A 36 4.29 15.26 4.84
N LEU A 37 3.86 15.89 3.74
CA LEU A 37 4.34 17.22 3.35
C LEU A 37 4.13 18.27 4.45
N PHE A 38 2.96 18.25 5.10
CA PHE A 38 2.66 19.13 6.23
C PHE A 38 3.48 18.77 7.47
N GLN A 39 3.40 17.51 7.92
CA GLN A 39 3.99 17.08 9.19
C GLN A 39 5.52 17.11 9.21
N ARG A 40 6.13 17.01 8.03
CA ARG A 40 7.59 17.13 7.88
C ARG A 40 8.03 18.55 7.52
N GLY A 41 7.08 19.50 7.37
CA GLY A 41 7.40 20.89 7.07
C GLY A 41 8.08 21.08 5.71
N VAL A 42 7.79 20.19 4.73
CA VAL A 42 8.30 20.33 3.35
C VAL A 42 7.70 21.57 2.68
N TYR A 43 6.47 21.90 3.07
CA TYR A 43 5.82 23.15 2.72
C TYR A 43 5.37 23.88 4.00
N PRO A 44 5.30 25.22 3.97
CA PRO A 44 4.84 26.02 5.09
C PRO A 44 3.43 25.63 5.57
N ALA A 45 3.18 25.75 6.87
CA ALA A 45 1.91 25.34 7.47
C ALA A 45 0.71 26.17 6.98
N GLU A 46 0.95 27.44 6.64
CA GLU A 46 -0.01 28.39 6.07
C GLU A 46 -0.52 27.96 4.68
N ASP A 47 0.23 27.13 3.97
CA ASP A 47 -0.15 26.60 2.66
C ASP A 47 -1.04 25.36 2.77
N PHE A 48 -1.60 25.07 3.95
CA PHE A 48 -2.51 23.96 4.17
C PHE A 48 -3.83 24.41 4.79
N THR A 49 -4.89 23.75 4.34
CA THR A 49 -6.25 23.96 4.86
C THR A 49 -6.80 22.66 5.41
N ALA A 50 -7.59 22.77 6.48
CA ALA A 50 -8.20 21.63 7.13
C ALA A 50 -9.46 21.17 6.38
N VAL A 51 -9.56 19.87 6.13
CA VAL A 51 -10.74 19.20 5.57
C VAL A 51 -11.13 18.01 6.42
N LYS A 52 -12.42 17.75 6.59
CA LYS A 52 -12.90 16.60 7.37
C LYS A 52 -12.84 15.33 6.54
N LYS A 53 -12.05 14.34 6.98
CA LYS A 53 -11.96 13.03 6.32
C LYS A 53 -11.54 11.95 7.32
N TYR A 54 -12.08 10.74 7.19
CA TYR A 54 -11.81 9.60 8.09
C TYR A 54 -12.09 9.91 9.58
N GLY A 55 -13.03 10.82 9.85
CA GLY A 55 -13.30 11.32 11.21
C GLY A 55 -12.20 12.19 11.80
N LEU A 56 -11.27 12.69 10.98
CA LEU A 56 -10.16 13.57 11.35
C LEU A 56 -10.24 14.91 10.59
N ASN A 57 -9.58 15.94 11.14
CA ASN A 57 -9.24 17.14 10.39
C ASN A 57 -7.92 16.87 9.66
N MET A 58 -8.02 16.46 8.39
CA MET A 58 -6.88 16.24 7.52
C MET A 58 -6.41 17.56 6.91
N LEU A 59 -5.13 17.70 6.67
CA LEU A 59 -4.56 18.89 6.04
C LEU A 59 -4.29 18.62 4.57
N VAL A 60 -4.71 19.55 3.71
CA VAL A 60 -4.54 19.49 2.27
C VAL A 60 -3.96 20.81 1.81
N SER A 61 -2.95 20.74 0.94
CA SER A 61 -2.29 21.96 0.44
C SER A 61 -3.30 22.85 -0.29
N SER A 62 -3.24 24.16 -0.05
CA SER A 62 -3.94 25.20 -0.80
C SER A 62 -3.14 25.75 -1.98
N ASP A 63 -1.85 25.41 -2.10
CA ASP A 63 -1.03 25.80 -3.25
C ASP A 63 -1.45 25.03 -4.51
N ASP A 64 -1.80 25.76 -5.57
CA ASP A 64 -2.33 25.18 -6.79
C ASP A 64 -1.28 24.37 -7.57
N GLN A 65 0.01 24.71 -7.47
CA GLN A 65 1.08 23.96 -8.14
C GLN A 65 1.29 22.61 -7.47
N VAL A 66 1.35 22.58 -6.13
CA VAL A 66 1.44 21.35 -5.32
C VAL A 66 0.23 20.46 -5.56
N ARG A 67 -0.98 21.04 -5.52
CA ARG A 67 -2.23 20.30 -5.81
C ARG A 67 -2.24 19.74 -7.23
N ALA A 68 -1.82 20.52 -8.22
CA ALA A 68 -1.74 20.07 -9.61
C ALA A 68 -0.72 18.93 -9.78
N TYR A 69 0.45 19.04 -9.15
CA TYR A 69 1.48 18.01 -9.16
C TYR A 69 0.99 16.70 -8.54
N ILE A 70 0.43 16.77 -7.33
CA ILE A 70 -0.16 15.60 -6.65
C ILE A 70 -1.29 15.01 -7.49
N LYS A 71 -2.14 15.84 -8.10
CA LYS A 71 -3.22 15.38 -8.98
C LYS A 71 -2.69 14.62 -10.21
N LYS A 72 -1.58 15.07 -10.82
CA LYS A 72 -0.93 14.34 -11.92
C LYS A 72 -0.47 12.96 -11.48
N ILE A 73 0.21 12.88 -10.34
CA ILE A 73 0.64 11.60 -9.74
C ILE A 73 -0.56 10.68 -9.52
N MET A 74 -1.60 11.18 -8.85
CA MET A 74 -2.79 10.40 -8.52
C MET A 74 -3.55 9.93 -9.76
N SER A 75 -3.56 10.71 -10.83
CA SER A 75 -4.23 10.34 -12.09
C SER A 75 -3.65 9.09 -12.74
N GLN A 76 -2.33 8.89 -12.59
CA GLN A 76 -1.67 7.70 -13.10
C GLN A 76 -1.73 6.55 -12.10
N LEU A 77 -1.56 6.85 -10.81
CA LEU A 77 -1.66 5.86 -9.74
C LEU A 77 -3.01 5.15 -9.75
N ASP A 78 -4.12 5.87 -9.97
CA ASP A 78 -5.46 5.27 -10.06
C ASP A 78 -5.54 4.20 -11.17
N LYS A 79 -4.92 4.45 -12.33
CA LYS A 79 -4.88 3.48 -13.44
C LYS A 79 -4.09 2.22 -13.07
N TRP A 80 -2.93 2.38 -12.43
CA TRP A 80 -2.11 1.24 -12.00
C TRP A 80 -2.76 0.46 -10.86
N MET A 81 -3.43 1.13 -9.92
CA MET A 81 -4.22 0.51 -8.86
C MET A 81 -5.37 -0.33 -9.43
N VAL A 82 -6.17 0.23 -10.34
CA VAL A 82 -7.29 -0.49 -10.98
C VAL A 82 -6.79 -1.63 -11.86
N GLY A 83 -5.65 -1.44 -12.53
CA GLY A 83 -4.97 -2.47 -13.32
C GLY A 83 -4.31 -3.56 -12.47
N GLY A 84 -4.21 -3.37 -11.15
CA GLY A 84 -3.52 -4.28 -10.25
C GLY A 84 -2.02 -4.39 -10.51
N LYS A 85 -1.41 -3.34 -11.08
CA LYS A 85 -0.02 -3.32 -11.54
C LYS A 85 0.94 -2.64 -10.58
N ILE A 86 0.45 -2.12 -9.45
CA ILE A 86 1.24 -1.38 -8.46
C ILE A 86 1.61 -2.28 -7.29
N GLN A 87 2.87 -2.20 -6.89
CA GLN A 87 3.43 -2.95 -5.78
C GLN A 87 3.78 -2.01 -4.61
N LYS A 88 4.27 -0.79 -4.89
CA LYS A 88 4.65 0.17 -3.85
C LYS A 88 4.44 1.62 -4.29
N LEU A 89 4.11 2.47 -3.33
CA LEU A 89 4.26 3.93 -3.43
C LEU A 89 5.35 4.36 -2.45
N VAL A 90 6.29 5.19 -2.88
CA VAL A 90 7.34 5.73 -2.00
C VAL A 90 7.39 7.24 -2.12
N ILE A 91 7.46 7.93 -0.99
CA ILE A 91 7.68 9.37 -0.90
C ILE A 91 9.06 9.57 -0.27
N VAL A 92 9.96 10.20 -1.01
CA VAL A 92 11.33 10.47 -0.58
C VAL A 92 11.44 11.95 -0.24
N ILE A 93 11.95 12.27 0.93
CA ILE A 93 12.32 13.63 1.32
C ILE A 93 13.83 13.75 1.17
N THR A 94 14.26 14.79 0.44
CA THR A 94 15.66 15.05 0.13
C THR A 94 16.02 16.44 0.62
N ASP A 95 17.10 16.52 1.38
CA ASP A 95 17.69 17.79 1.78
C ASP A 95 18.27 18.50 0.54
N LYS A 96 17.89 19.75 0.29
CA LYS A 96 18.28 20.45 -0.95
C LYS A 96 19.74 20.86 -0.96
N ASP A 97 20.33 21.11 0.20
CA ASP A 97 21.68 21.64 0.32
C ASP A 97 22.72 20.54 0.11
N THR A 98 22.47 19.37 0.70
CA THR A 98 23.35 18.20 0.64
C THR A 98 23.00 17.25 -0.51
N GLY A 99 21.75 17.26 -0.96
CA GLY A 99 21.21 16.29 -1.91
C GLY A 99 20.94 14.91 -1.30
N GLU A 100 21.06 14.76 0.02
CA GLU A 100 20.90 13.48 0.70
C GLU A 100 19.43 13.12 0.96
N HIS A 101 19.09 11.85 0.80
CA HIS A 101 17.78 11.33 1.17
C HIS A 101 17.71 11.16 2.69
N VAL A 102 16.89 11.97 3.34
CA VAL A 102 16.76 12.03 4.80
C VAL A 102 15.61 11.16 5.30
N GLU A 103 14.54 11.04 4.51
CA GLU A 103 13.40 10.17 4.82
C GLU A 103 12.84 9.48 3.59
N ARG A 104 12.40 8.24 3.77
CA ARG A 104 11.78 7.42 2.73
C ARG A 104 10.54 6.73 3.31
N TRP A 105 9.39 7.29 3.00
CA TRP A 105 8.08 6.79 3.38
C TRP A 105 7.59 5.79 2.34
N GLN A 106 7.50 4.52 2.71
CA GLN A 106 7.09 3.42 1.85
C GLN A 106 5.69 2.92 2.22
N PHE A 107 4.88 2.73 1.19
CA PHE A 107 3.59 2.07 1.26
C PHE A 107 3.61 0.84 0.36
N ASP A 108 3.68 -0.34 0.97
CA ASP A 108 3.67 -1.61 0.24
C ASP A 108 2.22 -2.05 -0.01
N VAL A 109 1.90 -2.35 -1.27
CA VAL A 109 0.57 -2.75 -1.73
C VAL A 109 0.57 -4.24 -2.08
N GLN A 110 -0.23 -5.00 -1.34
CA GLN A 110 -0.52 -6.40 -1.64
C GLN A 110 -1.93 -6.50 -2.21
N ILE A 111 -2.08 -7.10 -3.38
CA ILE A 111 -3.38 -7.28 -4.03
C ILE A 111 -3.84 -8.72 -3.84
N PHE A 112 -4.94 -8.90 -3.12
CA PHE A 112 -5.54 -10.21 -2.90
C PHE A 112 -6.36 -10.61 -4.11
N ALA A 113 -5.73 -11.20 -5.12
CA ALA A 113 -6.48 -11.96 -6.10
C ALA A 113 -6.99 -13.24 -5.42
N LYS A 114 -8.31 -13.38 -5.17
CA LYS A 114 -8.85 -14.73 -4.92
C LYS A 114 -8.53 -15.56 -6.16
N SER A 115 -7.58 -16.47 -6.03
CA SER A 115 -6.99 -17.25 -7.12
C SER A 115 -8.07 -17.73 -8.09
N LYS A 116 -7.84 -17.56 -9.39
CA LYS A 116 -8.53 -18.39 -10.38
C LYS A 116 -8.24 -19.85 -10.05
N THR A 117 -9.26 -20.58 -9.64
CA THR A 117 -9.23 -22.04 -9.57
C THR A 117 -8.95 -22.65 -10.94
N SER A 118 -7.90 -23.48 -10.99
CA SER A 118 -7.64 -24.63 -11.88
C SER A 118 -7.20 -24.42 -13.33
N LYS A 119 -6.07 -25.03 -13.67
CA LYS A 119 -6.05 -26.23 -14.51
C LYS A 119 -4.93 -27.17 -14.06
N SER A 120 -5.30 -28.14 -13.23
CA SER A 120 -4.54 -29.37 -13.03
C SER A 120 -4.48 -30.12 -14.36
N SER A 121 -3.28 -30.34 -14.91
CA SER A 121 -3.07 -31.34 -15.94
C SER A 121 -3.32 -32.72 -15.34
N LYS A 122 -4.32 -33.39 -15.92
CA LYS A 122 -4.81 -34.71 -15.57
C LYS A 122 -3.95 -35.74 -16.32
N SER A 123 -3.13 -36.50 -15.61
CA SER A 123 -2.65 -37.81 -16.08
C SER A 123 -3.25 -38.92 -15.21
N LYS A 124 -3.79 -39.92 -15.90
CA LYS A 124 -4.60 -41.06 -15.42
C LYS A 124 -3.68 -42.22 -14.92
N PRO A 125 -4.21 -43.34 -14.39
CA PRO A 125 -3.67 -44.07 -13.24
C PRO A 125 -3.02 -45.41 -13.60
N SER A 126 -2.31 -46.03 -12.65
CA SER A 126 -1.93 -47.45 -12.72
C SER A 126 -1.86 -48.08 -11.32
N THR A 127 -2.83 -48.97 -11.06
CA THR A 127 -2.74 -50.30 -10.42
C THR A 127 -2.04 -50.52 -9.04
N LYS A 128 -2.86 -50.97 -8.07
CA LYS A 128 -2.63 -51.55 -6.71
C LYS A 128 -1.84 -52.90 -6.73
N PRO A 129 -1.59 -53.69 -5.61
CA PRO A 129 -2.05 -53.60 -4.19
C PRO A 129 -1.07 -54.02 -3.03
N ASN A 130 -1.53 -53.78 -1.78
CA ASN A 130 -1.25 -54.48 -0.47
C ASN A 130 0.17 -54.42 0.14
N ASN A 131 0.45 -54.41 1.46
CA ASN A 131 -0.31 -54.82 2.66
C ASN A 131 0.26 -54.14 3.94
N GLN A 132 -0.56 -54.13 5.00
CA GLN A 132 -0.37 -53.88 6.45
C GLN A 132 1.05 -53.69 7.04
N GLU A 133 1.22 -52.70 7.93
CA GLU A 133 1.42 -52.92 9.39
C GLU A 133 1.51 -51.58 10.17
N ASN A 134 1.23 -51.71 11.47
CA ASN A 134 0.91 -50.70 12.47
C ASN A 134 2.18 -50.32 13.25
N GLU A 135 2.56 -49.04 13.33
CA GLU A 135 3.40 -48.58 14.46
C GLU A 135 3.26 -47.10 14.77
N ASN A 136 3.21 -46.85 16.08
CA ASN A 136 2.93 -45.62 16.77
C ASN A 136 4.24 -44.84 16.96
N THR A 137 4.39 -43.67 16.35
CA THR A 137 5.48 -42.72 16.68
C THR A 137 4.95 -41.28 16.74
N PRO A 138 5.27 -40.52 17.79
CA PRO A 138 4.82 -39.15 17.95
C PRO A 138 5.59 -38.22 17.00
N THR A 139 4.87 -37.51 16.14
CA THR A 139 5.39 -36.42 15.30
C THR A 139 5.88 -35.25 16.16
N PRO A 140 7.08 -34.69 15.91
CA PRO A 140 7.48 -33.40 16.49
C PRO A 140 6.67 -32.23 15.89
N PRO A 141 6.58 -31.09 16.56
CA PRO A 141 5.79 -29.96 16.09
C PRO A 141 6.47 -29.35 14.86
N THR A 142 5.77 -29.37 13.72
CA THR A 142 6.16 -28.56 12.57
C THR A 142 5.81 -27.10 12.87
N ASP A 143 6.86 -26.28 13.00
CA ASP A 143 6.79 -24.82 12.87
C ASP A 143 6.27 -24.47 11.47
N ASP A 144 4.95 -24.37 11.33
CA ASP A 144 4.34 -23.74 10.17
C ASP A 144 4.47 -22.21 10.31
N PRO A 145 5.04 -21.50 9.32
CA PRO A 145 4.96 -20.04 9.23
C PRO A 145 3.48 -19.63 9.16
N PRO A 146 3.07 -18.49 9.74
CA PRO A 146 1.67 -18.08 9.74
C PRO A 146 1.23 -17.82 8.29
N ALA A 147 0.43 -18.75 7.76
CA ALA A 147 -0.27 -18.61 6.51
C ALA A 147 -1.06 -17.29 6.53
N ALA A 148 -0.82 -16.45 5.52
CA ALA A 148 -1.52 -15.19 5.32
C ALA A 148 -3.04 -15.43 5.42
N ALA A 149 -3.63 -14.98 6.53
CA ALA A 149 -5.05 -15.16 6.80
C ALA A 149 -5.88 -14.47 5.70
N ALA A 150 -6.80 -15.22 5.10
CA ALA A 150 -7.74 -14.69 4.11
C ALA A 150 -8.55 -13.51 4.70
N PRO A 151 -8.90 -12.47 3.92
CA PRO A 151 -9.55 -11.28 4.47
C PRO A 151 -10.94 -11.61 5.02
N LYS A 152 -11.17 -11.33 6.31
CA LYS A 152 -12.53 -11.19 6.87
C LYS A 152 -13.22 -10.03 6.15
N GLU A 153 -14.52 -10.15 5.86
CA GLU A 153 -15.29 -9.03 5.30
C GLU A 153 -15.37 -7.89 6.32
N LYS A 154 -14.51 -6.88 6.17
CA LYS A 154 -14.51 -5.65 6.97
C LYS A 154 -15.54 -4.66 6.41
N THR A 155 -16.22 -3.97 7.30
CA THR A 155 -17.10 -2.85 6.96
C THR A 155 -16.29 -1.63 6.54
N GLU A 156 -16.90 -0.71 5.79
CA GLU A 156 -16.25 0.54 5.41
C GLU A 156 -15.84 1.38 6.63
N ALA A 157 -16.66 1.39 7.68
CA ALA A 157 -16.37 2.11 8.92
C ALA A 157 -15.12 1.58 9.64
N GLU A 158 -14.93 0.25 9.68
CA GLU A 158 -13.71 -0.35 10.23
C GLU A 158 -12.47 0.02 9.41
N ILE A 159 -12.57 -0.03 8.08
CA ILE A 159 -11.47 0.37 7.19
C ILE A 159 -11.12 1.86 7.39
N GLN A 160 -12.13 2.73 7.48
CA GLN A 160 -11.91 4.15 7.75
C GLN A 160 -11.26 4.37 9.13
N ALA A 161 -11.62 3.59 10.15
CA ALA A 161 -11.00 3.66 11.47
C ALA A 161 -9.53 3.18 11.46
N GLU A 162 -9.21 2.13 10.70
CA GLU A 162 -7.83 1.68 10.48
C GLU A 162 -7.00 2.77 9.78
N ILE A 163 -7.54 3.37 8.72
CA ILE A 163 -6.90 4.49 8.03
C ILE A 163 -6.67 5.68 8.97
N ALA A 164 -7.66 6.05 9.77
CA ALA A 164 -7.53 7.12 10.76
C ALA A 164 -6.44 6.82 11.80
N ALA A 165 -6.29 5.55 12.21
CA ALA A 165 -5.22 5.14 13.11
C ALA A 165 -3.83 5.30 12.46
N ILE A 166 -3.72 5.02 11.16
CA ILE A 166 -2.46 5.20 10.42
C ILE A 166 -2.09 6.68 10.33
N PHE A 167 -3.03 7.59 10.01
CA PHE A 167 -2.73 9.03 10.00
C PHE A 167 -2.31 9.57 11.37
N ARG A 168 -2.92 9.06 12.44
CA ARG A 168 -2.47 9.36 13.81
C ARG A 168 -1.05 8.84 14.07
N GLN A 169 -0.72 7.64 13.58
CA GLN A 169 0.64 7.10 13.70
C GLN A 169 1.67 7.87 12.88
N ILE A 170 1.36 8.28 11.63
CA ILE A 170 2.22 9.15 10.82
C ILE A 170 2.49 10.46 11.56
N THR A 171 1.46 11.05 12.15
CA THR A 171 1.61 12.27 12.95
C THR A 171 2.43 12.02 14.22
N ALA A 172 2.19 10.91 14.92
CA ALA A 172 2.94 10.57 16.11
C ALA A 172 4.40 10.23 15.80
N SER A 173 4.70 9.66 14.64
CA SER A 173 6.06 9.25 14.30
C SER A 173 7.01 10.43 14.16
N VAL A 174 6.49 11.59 13.75
CA VAL A 174 7.23 12.86 13.69
C VAL A 174 7.93 13.20 15.01
N THR A 175 7.40 12.75 16.15
CA THR A 175 7.97 13.03 17.48
C THR A 175 9.31 12.34 17.75
N PHE A 176 9.61 11.24 17.04
CA PHE A 176 10.87 10.51 17.15
C PHE A 176 11.73 10.56 15.89
N LEU A 177 11.22 11.15 14.80
CA LEU A 177 12.03 11.40 13.60
C LEU A 177 12.94 12.61 13.84
N PRO A 178 14.18 12.59 13.33
CA PRO A 178 15.06 13.75 13.39
C PRO A 178 14.41 15.00 12.78
N GLN A 179 14.77 16.16 13.31
CA GLN A 179 14.35 17.42 12.69
C GLN A 179 15.05 17.56 11.33
N LEU A 180 14.29 17.94 10.31
CA LEU A 180 14.86 18.28 9.01
C LEU A 180 15.63 19.60 9.18
N GLN A 181 16.96 19.51 9.21
CA GLN A 181 17.83 20.67 9.32
C GLN A 181 17.75 21.49 8.01
N GLY A 182 17.92 22.81 8.09
CA GLY A 182 18.01 23.65 6.89
C GLY A 182 16.70 24.16 6.28
N GLY A 183 15.52 23.66 6.69
CA GLY A 183 14.21 24.18 6.25
C GLY A 183 13.89 24.00 4.76
N ASP A 184 14.86 23.54 3.97
CA ASP A 184 14.83 23.48 2.52
C ASP A 184 14.90 22.01 2.09
N CYS A 185 13.78 21.30 2.21
CA CYS A 185 13.63 19.94 1.70
C CYS A 185 12.79 19.93 0.42
N THR A 186 13.09 18.99 -0.47
CA THR A 186 12.23 18.63 -1.61
C THR A 186 11.65 17.24 -1.38
N PHE A 187 10.59 16.91 -2.13
CA PHE A 187 10.08 15.56 -2.15
C PHE A 187 10.01 15.00 -3.57
N ASN A 188 10.18 13.68 -3.68
CA ASN A 188 9.90 12.93 -4.89
C ASN A 188 8.93 11.79 -4.57
N VAL A 189 8.13 11.42 -5.57
CA VAL A 189 7.23 10.26 -5.48
C VAL A 189 7.68 9.20 -6.48
N LEU A 190 7.92 8.00 -5.98
CA LEU A 190 8.29 6.82 -6.77
C LEU A 190 7.13 5.83 -6.71
N VAL A 191 6.90 5.13 -7.82
CA VAL A 191 5.93 4.05 -7.88
C VAL A 191 6.62 2.80 -8.41
N TYR A 192 6.52 1.72 -7.66
CA TYR A 192 6.97 0.41 -8.12
C TYR A 192 5.77 -0.25 -8.78
N ALA A 193 5.87 -0.42 -10.10
CA ALA A 193 4.85 -1.07 -10.91
C ALA A 193 5.44 -2.26 -11.67
N ASP A 194 4.58 -3.17 -12.13
CA ASP A 194 5.00 -4.31 -12.92
C ASP A 194 5.75 -3.86 -14.19
N ALA A 195 6.79 -4.58 -14.59
CA ALA A 195 7.60 -4.25 -15.77
C ALA A 195 6.80 -4.17 -17.09
N SER A 196 5.61 -4.78 -17.14
CA SER A 196 4.67 -4.72 -18.28
C SER A 196 3.69 -3.53 -18.22
N SER A 197 3.89 -2.61 -17.28
CA SER A 197 3.03 -1.44 -17.12
C SER A 197 3.33 -0.40 -18.19
N GLU A 198 2.28 0.24 -18.71
CA GLU A 198 2.46 1.41 -19.56
C GLU A 198 2.93 2.58 -18.69
N VAL A 199 4.10 3.12 -19.01
CA VAL A 199 4.71 4.28 -18.36
C VAL A 199 4.38 5.52 -19.19
N PRO A 200 3.62 6.49 -18.67
CA PRO A 200 3.34 7.73 -19.39
C PRO A 200 4.60 8.57 -19.60
N VAL A 201 4.56 9.51 -20.55
CA VAL A 201 5.69 10.41 -20.87
C VAL A 201 6.13 11.27 -19.68
N GLU A 202 5.21 11.65 -18.79
CA GLU A 202 5.52 12.42 -17.58
C GLU A 202 6.18 11.58 -16.47
N TRP A 203 6.34 10.26 -16.68
CA TRP A 203 6.99 9.33 -15.77
C TRP A 203 8.27 8.80 -16.41
N GLY A 204 9.32 8.62 -15.61
CA GLY A 204 10.58 8.05 -16.04
C GLY A 204 11.07 7.00 -15.04
N ASP A 205 11.99 6.16 -15.49
CA ASP A 205 12.68 5.22 -14.62
C ASP A 205 13.53 5.98 -13.60
N SER A 206 13.51 5.53 -12.36
CA SER A 206 14.28 6.08 -11.25
C SER A 206 14.91 4.96 -10.45
N ASP A 207 16.03 5.25 -9.78
CA ASP A 207 16.57 4.38 -8.75
C ASP A 207 15.64 4.33 -7.52
N ALA A 208 15.91 3.40 -6.60
CA ALA A 208 15.08 3.11 -5.44
C ALA A 208 15.14 4.19 -4.33
N LYS A 209 16.12 5.11 -4.43
CA LYS A 209 16.41 6.16 -3.45
C LYS A 209 16.50 5.65 -2.01
N GLU A 210 17.15 4.49 -1.85
CA GLU A 210 17.37 3.90 -0.53
C GLU A 210 18.29 4.77 0.31
N ILE A 211 18.07 4.75 1.63
CA ILE A 211 18.89 5.49 2.59
C ILE A 211 19.88 4.50 3.21
N GLU A 212 21.17 4.79 3.06
CA GLU A 212 22.23 4.01 3.69
C GLU A 212 22.19 4.15 5.22
N ASN A 213 22.41 3.04 5.94
CA ASN A 213 22.37 3.00 7.41
C ASN A 213 21.09 3.58 8.05
N ALA A 214 19.96 3.46 7.34
CA ALA A 214 18.69 3.99 7.82
C ALA A 214 18.10 3.19 8.98
N GLU A 215 17.58 3.91 9.96
CA GLU A 215 16.63 3.36 10.92
C GLU A 215 15.27 3.18 10.27
N ARG A 216 14.53 2.16 10.71
CA ARG A 216 13.26 1.78 10.09
C ARG A 216 12.18 1.60 11.14
N VAL A 217 11.04 2.24 10.91
CA VAL A 217 9.86 2.10 11.76
C VAL A 217 8.68 1.60 10.94
N GLN A 218 8.20 0.41 11.30
CA GLN A 218 7.00 -0.18 10.73
C GLN A 218 5.76 0.41 11.41
N LEU A 219 4.91 1.05 10.62
CA LEU A 219 3.60 1.53 11.05
C LEU A 219 2.55 0.45 10.78
N ARG A 220 1.35 0.65 11.34
CA ARG A 220 0.20 -0.20 11.07
C ARG A 220 -0.13 -0.15 9.58
N GLY A 221 -0.53 -1.31 9.07
CA GLY A 221 -1.21 -1.42 7.79
C GLY A 221 -2.73 -1.46 7.96
N PHE A 222 -3.44 -1.32 6.85
CA PHE A 222 -4.87 -1.59 6.77
C PHE A 222 -5.16 -2.54 5.61
N SER A 223 -6.32 -3.17 5.64
CA SER A 223 -6.74 -4.04 4.54
C SER A 223 -8.19 -3.80 4.17
N THR A 224 -8.45 -3.85 2.88
CA THR A 224 -9.79 -3.95 2.31
C THR A 224 -10.07 -5.42 1.92
N GLN A 225 -11.16 -5.65 1.18
CA GLN A 225 -11.44 -6.96 0.60
C GLN A 225 -10.41 -7.40 -0.46
N SER A 226 -9.74 -6.45 -1.12
CA SER A 226 -8.92 -6.72 -2.32
C SER A 226 -7.48 -6.23 -2.21
N HIS A 227 -7.18 -5.34 -1.25
CA HIS A 227 -5.85 -4.78 -1.06
C HIS A 227 -5.47 -4.82 0.41
N ARG A 228 -4.18 -4.98 0.68
CA ARG A 228 -3.56 -4.64 1.95
C ARG A 228 -2.47 -3.62 1.69
N VAL A 229 -2.39 -2.63 2.56
CA VAL A 229 -1.38 -1.58 2.51
C VAL A 229 -0.63 -1.62 3.83
N ASP A 230 0.67 -1.88 3.78
CA ASP A 230 1.57 -1.76 4.92
C ASP A 230 2.39 -0.46 4.79
N THR A 231 2.72 0.19 5.91
CA THR A 231 3.40 1.49 5.91
C THR A 231 4.70 1.42 6.70
N LEU A 232 5.78 1.91 6.11
CA LEU A 232 7.12 1.90 6.68
C LEU A 232 7.74 3.28 6.47
N VAL A 233 8.46 3.80 7.47
CA VAL A 233 9.34 4.95 7.28
C VAL A 233 10.77 4.53 7.55
N SER A 234 11.66 4.79 6.58
CA SER A 234 13.10 4.72 6.77
C SER A 234 13.63 6.14 6.91
N TYR A 235 14.52 6.39 7.87
CA TYR A 235 15.10 7.72 8.08
C TYR A 235 16.57 7.63 8.46
N ARG A 236 17.32 8.66 8.10
CA ARG A 236 18.72 8.83 8.48
C ARG A 236 18.79 9.36 9.92
N LEU A 237 19.59 8.74 10.78
CA LEU A 237 19.95 9.34 12.07
C LEU A 237 20.96 10.48 11.81
N ALA A 238 20.76 11.62 12.46
CA ALA A 238 21.80 12.64 12.51
C ALA A 238 22.95 12.10 13.37
N ASP A 239 24.18 12.18 12.84
CA ASP A 239 25.41 11.88 13.60
C ASP A 239 25.63 12.87 14.75
#